data_AF-A0A1H8ZSK0-F1
#
_entry.id   AF-A0A1H8ZSK0-F1
#
_cell.length_a   1.000
_cell.length_b   1.000
_cell.length_c   1.000
_cell.angle_alpha   90.00
_cell.angle_beta   90.00
_cell.angle_gamma   90.00
#
_symmetry.space_group_name_H-M   'P 1'
#
loop_
_entity.id
_entity.type
_entity.pdbx_description
1 polymer ?
#
loop_
_entity_poly.entity_id
_entity_poly.type
_entity_poly.pdbx_seq_one_letter_code
_entity_poly.pdbx_strand_id
1 'polypeptide(L)'
;MATNANASPMDQSEKMKALEAARLQIEKQFGQGAIMKLGDKANVAGIEVIPSGSILLDEALGIGGYPRGRVIEMYGPESSGKTTLALHAIAEAQKLGGVAAFVDAEHALDPVYAKNLGVNIDELWVSQPDTGEQALEITENLVRSGAVDVVVVDSVAALTPEKEIEGEMGDAVMGMQARLMSQALRKLTAIIGKSNCIVIFINQIRMKIGVMFGNPETTTGGQALKFYSSVRLEIRRTETIDGKGDEDAIGNRVRVKIVKNKVAPPFRKCELDIYFGKGINASASLLDSAVKHGIIDKRGAWYTMGEEKIGQGKENAVSFIEQNPEIAANIEAKVREIVFPGQVIEKKDEKKKKSSTKAEAASAAGESSLFDEGK
;
A
#
# COMPACT_ATOMS: atom_id res chain seq x y z
N MET A 1 21.89 44.34 43.82
CA MET A 1 22.60 43.62 42.74
C MET A 1 22.74 42.17 43.17
N ALA A 2 21.84 41.31 42.72
CA ALA A 2 21.98 39.86 42.84
C ALA A 2 22.33 39.33 41.46
N THR A 3 23.53 38.81 41.35
CA THR A 3 24.16 38.25 40.16
C THR A 3 23.36 37.07 39.62
N ASN A 4 22.95 37.13 38.35
CA ASN A 4 22.56 35.97 37.57
C ASN A 4 23.71 34.95 37.61
N ALA A 5 23.49 33.84 38.31
CA ALA A 5 24.37 32.68 38.25
C ALA A 5 24.23 32.08 36.84
N ASN A 6 25.29 32.26 36.05
CA ASN A 6 25.55 31.50 34.83
C ASN A 6 25.32 30.01 35.11
N ALA A 7 24.30 29.42 34.50
CA ALA A 7 24.23 27.98 34.35
C ALA A 7 25.44 27.56 33.49
N SER A 8 26.44 26.97 34.13
CA SER A 8 27.54 26.30 33.44
C SER A 8 26.93 25.28 32.46
N PRO A 9 27.43 25.19 31.21
CA PRO A 9 26.91 24.22 30.27
C PRO A 9 27.08 22.81 30.86
N MET A 10 25.97 22.12 31.12
CA MET A 10 25.98 20.75 31.66
C MET A 10 26.97 19.90 30.86
N ASP A 11 27.80 19.15 31.59
CA ASP A 11 28.75 18.20 31.02
C ASP A 11 28.00 17.15 30.16
N GLN A 12 28.62 16.68 29.08
CA GLN A 12 27.99 15.72 28.17
C GLN A 12 27.60 14.43 28.89
N SER A 13 28.39 13.99 29.86
CA SER A 13 28.10 12.81 30.68
C SER A 13 26.82 12.98 31.50
N GLU A 14 26.63 14.16 32.11
CA GLU A 14 25.43 14.48 32.89
C GLU A 14 24.19 14.60 32.01
N LYS A 15 24.31 15.19 30.82
CA LYS A 15 23.23 15.24 29.81
C LYS A 15 22.79 13.84 29.38
N MET A 16 23.75 12.92 29.16
CA MET A 16 23.45 11.54 28.77
C MET A 16 22.78 10.75 29.89
N LYS A 17 23.21 10.93 31.15
CA LYS A 17 22.54 10.31 32.31
C LYS A 17 21.10 10.81 32.49
N ALA A 18 20.89 12.13 32.37
CA ALA A 18 19.55 12.72 32.44
C ALA A 18 18.65 12.22 31.29
N LEU A 19 19.20 12.07 30.08
CA LEU A 19 18.48 11.53 28.93
C LEU A 19 18.08 10.06 29.12
N GLU A 20 18.98 9.20 29.64
CA GLU A 20 18.65 7.80 29.92
C GLU A 20 17.62 7.66 31.05
N ALA A 21 17.71 8.47 32.10
CA ALA A 21 16.71 8.50 33.16
C ALA A 21 15.31 8.89 32.62
N ALA A 22 15.27 9.93 31.77
CA ALA A 22 14.04 10.32 31.08
C ALA A 22 13.53 9.21 30.15
N ARG A 23 14.42 8.54 29.40
CA ARG A 23 14.08 7.40 28.53
C ARG A 23 13.40 6.29 29.31
N LEU A 24 14.00 5.85 30.42
CA LEU A 24 13.45 4.80 31.29
C LEU A 24 12.12 5.21 31.93
N GLN A 25 11.98 6.48 32.32
CA GLN A 25 10.72 6.99 32.85
C GLN A 25 9.60 6.97 31.79
N ILE A 26 9.91 7.39 30.57
CA ILE A 26 8.98 7.34 29.43
C ILE A 26 8.60 5.89 29.12
N GLU A 27 9.56 4.96 29.06
CA GLU A 27 9.27 3.54 28.84
C GLU A 27 8.42 2.92 29.95
N LYS A 28 8.67 3.29 31.22
CA LYS A 28 7.87 2.83 32.35
C LYS A 28 6.42 3.36 32.32
N GLN A 29 6.23 4.60 31.86
CA GLN A 29 4.90 5.24 31.82
C GLN A 29 4.08 4.83 30.59
N PHE A 30 4.73 4.70 29.43
CA PHE A 30 4.05 4.56 28.13
C PHE A 30 4.33 3.23 27.42
N GLY A 31 5.13 2.35 28.02
CA GLY A 31 5.48 1.03 27.50
C GLY A 31 6.83 1.00 26.79
N GLN A 32 7.36 -0.21 26.61
CA GLN A 32 8.61 -0.43 25.89
C GLN A 32 8.50 0.07 24.44
N GLY A 33 9.51 0.81 23.97
CA GLY A 33 9.51 1.41 22.64
C GLY A 33 8.72 2.71 22.50
N ALA A 34 8.22 3.30 23.60
CA ALA A 34 7.62 4.64 23.56
C ALA A 34 8.60 5.74 23.12
N ILE A 35 9.90 5.53 23.32
CA ILE A 35 10.99 6.37 22.84
C ILE A 35 12.19 5.49 22.49
N MET A 36 12.77 5.68 21.30
CA MET A 36 13.86 4.84 20.79
C MET A 36 14.81 5.67 19.92
N LYS A 37 16.05 5.21 19.77
CA LYS A 37 16.97 5.83 18.80
C LYS A 37 16.58 5.34 17.42
N LEU A 38 16.48 6.28 16.46
CA LEU A 38 16.06 5.96 15.10
C LEU A 38 16.99 4.95 14.40
N GLY A 39 18.27 4.92 14.77
CA GLY A 39 19.28 4.03 14.20
C GLY A 39 19.41 2.65 14.88
N ASP A 40 18.60 2.33 15.89
CA ASP A 40 18.65 1.00 16.52
C ASP A 40 18.22 -0.08 15.51
N LYS A 41 18.97 -1.20 15.45
CA LYS A 41 18.84 -2.26 14.43
C LYS A 41 17.43 -2.81 14.24
N ALA A 42 16.56 -2.73 15.25
CA ALA A 42 15.15 -3.11 15.16
C ALA A 42 14.33 -2.23 14.18
N ASN A 43 14.74 -0.98 13.96
CA ASN A 43 14.14 -0.04 13.00
C ASN A 43 14.89 0.06 11.66
N VAL A 44 16.03 -0.63 11.53
CA VAL A 44 16.87 -0.61 10.32
C VAL A 44 16.35 -1.62 9.29
N ALA A 45 15.42 -2.51 9.67
CA ALA A 45 14.63 -3.27 8.71
C ALA A 45 13.83 -2.27 7.87
N GLY A 46 14.03 -2.29 6.54
CA GLY A 46 13.31 -1.41 5.62
C GLY A 46 11.79 -1.49 5.81
N ILE A 47 11.08 -0.53 5.21
CA ILE A 47 9.61 -0.47 5.31
C ILE A 47 9.03 -1.75 4.70
N GLU A 48 8.30 -2.54 5.51
CA GLU A 48 7.60 -3.72 5.02
C GLU A 48 6.51 -3.29 4.01
N VAL A 49 6.34 -4.06 2.94
CA VAL A 49 5.41 -3.74 1.85
C VAL A 49 4.52 -4.90 1.45
N ILE A 50 3.41 -4.59 0.80
CA ILE A 50 2.60 -5.53 0.00
C ILE A 50 2.79 -5.16 -1.47
N PRO A 51 3.20 -6.08 -2.37
CA PRO A 51 3.32 -5.80 -3.80
C PRO A 51 2.01 -5.27 -4.39
N SER A 52 2.12 -4.47 -5.45
CA SER A 52 0.95 -3.85 -6.08
C SER A 52 0.28 -4.69 -7.16
N GLY A 53 0.86 -5.85 -7.51
CA GLY A 53 0.47 -6.65 -8.67
C GLY A 53 1.10 -6.18 -9.98
N SER A 54 1.91 -5.12 -9.96
CA SER A 54 2.71 -4.67 -11.10
C SER A 54 4.10 -4.18 -10.67
N ILE A 55 5.14 -4.76 -11.27
CA ILE A 55 6.52 -4.34 -11.03
C ILE A 55 6.77 -2.87 -11.40
N LEU A 56 6.05 -2.33 -12.39
CA LEU A 56 6.16 -0.92 -12.78
C LEU A 56 5.60 0.01 -11.70
N LEU A 57 4.49 -0.37 -11.07
CA LEU A 57 3.91 0.40 -9.97
C LEU A 57 4.75 0.26 -8.70
N ASP A 58 5.25 -0.94 -8.41
CA ASP A 58 6.21 -1.18 -7.32
C ASP A 58 7.46 -0.27 -7.47
N GLU A 59 8.02 -0.18 -8.69
CA GLU A 59 9.18 0.66 -9.00
C GLU A 59 8.85 2.15 -8.87
N ALA A 60 7.66 2.55 -9.33
CA ALA A 60 7.19 3.93 -9.22
C ALA A 60 6.92 4.33 -7.76
N LEU A 61 6.48 3.40 -6.91
CA LEU A 61 6.38 3.59 -5.45
C LEU A 61 7.76 3.71 -4.79
N GLY A 62 8.78 3.08 -5.38
CA GLY A 62 10.19 3.21 -5.00
C GLY A 62 10.62 2.36 -3.81
N ILE A 63 9.70 1.62 -3.21
CA ILE A 63 9.93 0.72 -2.07
C ILE A 63 9.41 -0.70 -2.35
N GLY A 64 9.10 -1.03 -3.60
CA GLY A 64 8.69 -2.39 -3.97
C GLY A 64 7.22 -2.74 -3.71
N GLY A 65 6.40 -1.79 -3.29
CA GLY A 65 4.96 -2.00 -3.07
C GLY A 65 4.32 -0.97 -2.15
N TYR A 66 3.12 -1.29 -1.67
CA TYR A 66 2.35 -0.49 -0.73
C TYR A 66 2.92 -0.61 0.69
N PRO A 67 3.23 0.50 1.39
CA PRO A 67 3.85 0.45 2.71
C PRO A 67 2.87 0.00 3.79
N ARG A 68 3.24 -1.05 4.55
CA ARG A 68 2.51 -1.53 5.72
C ARG A 68 2.42 -0.47 6.82
N GLY A 69 1.33 -0.53 7.58
CA GLY A 69 1.07 0.40 8.68
C GLY A 69 0.82 1.83 8.22
N ARG A 70 0.35 2.06 6.98
CA ARG A 70 0.09 3.39 6.42
C ARG A 70 -1.29 3.51 5.76
N VAL A 71 -1.76 4.75 5.71
CA VAL A 71 -2.91 5.15 4.90
C VAL A 71 -2.48 5.47 3.47
N ILE A 72 -3.23 4.96 2.49
CA ILE A 72 -3.07 5.21 1.06
C ILE A 72 -4.37 5.79 0.52
N GLU A 73 -4.29 6.81 -0.33
CA GLU A 73 -5.45 7.30 -1.09
C GLU A 73 -5.25 6.99 -2.56
N MET A 74 -6.21 6.29 -3.17
CA MET A 74 -6.31 6.04 -4.61
C MET A 74 -7.45 6.88 -5.17
N TYR A 75 -7.15 7.86 -6.01
CA TYR A 75 -8.18 8.75 -6.54
C TYR A 75 -8.04 9.00 -8.04
N GLY A 76 -9.14 9.38 -8.67
CA GLY A 76 -9.19 9.51 -10.12
C GLY A 76 -10.62 9.67 -10.63
N PRO A 77 -10.80 9.86 -11.95
CA PRO A 77 -12.10 9.82 -12.60
C PRO A 77 -12.81 8.48 -12.39
N GLU A 78 -14.09 8.42 -12.73
CA GLU A 78 -14.82 7.16 -12.89
C GLU A 78 -14.14 6.26 -13.93
N SER A 79 -14.28 4.94 -13.77
CA SER A 79 -13.73 3.95 -14.69
C SER A 79 -12.21 4.04 -14.96
N SER A 80 -11.45 4.71 -14.08
CA SER A 80 -10.00 4.87 -14.24
C SER A 80 -9.18 3.66 -13.76
N GLY A 81 -9.82 2.69 -13.09
CA GLY A 81 -9.16 1.49 -12.55
C GLY A 81 -8.83 1.55 -11.05
N LYS A 82 -9.41 2.48 -10.28
CA LYS A 82 -9.18 2.62 -8.83
C LYS A 82 -9.47 1.33 -8.06
N THR A 83 -10.69 0.81 -8.19
CA THR A 83 -11.14 -0.43 -7.55
C THR A 83 -10.33 -1.63 -8.06
N THR A 84 -10.01 -1.69 -9.36
CA THR A 84 -9.10 -2.71 -9.91
C THR A 84 -7.75 -2.73 -9.19
N LEU A 85 -7.10 -1.57 -9.01
CA LEU A 85 -5.81 -1.49 -8.30
C LEU A 85 -5.94 -1.91 -6.83
N ALA A 86 -7.04 -1.54 -6.16
CA ALA A 86 -7.29 -1.94 -4.78
C ALA A 86 -7.53 -3.46 -4.64
N LEU A 87 -8.26 -4.07 -5.59
CA LEU A 87 -8.46 -5.52 -5.63
C LEU A 87 -7.16 -6.28 -5.90
N HIS A 88 -6.26 -5.72 -6.73
CA HIS A 88 -4.89 -6.27 -6.89
C HIS A 88 -4.09 -6.18 -5.58
N ALA A 89 -4.20 -5.08 -4.83
CA ALA A 89 -3.57 -4.98 -3.51
C ALA A 89 -4.09 -6.05 -2.54
N ILE A 90 -5.39 -6.35 -2.58
CA ILE A 90 -6.01 -7.43 -1.80
C ILE A 90 -5.49 -8.81 -2.25
N ALA A 91 -5.49 -9.08 -3.56
CA ALA A 91 -5.02 -10.36 -4.10
C ALA A 91 -3.55 -10.62 -3.71
N GLU A 92 -2.68 -9.62 -3.82
CA GLU A 92 -1.28 -9.73 -3.41
C GLU A 92 -1.13 -9.91 -1.89
N ALA A 93 -1.95 -9.23 -1.07
CA ALA A 93 -1.96 -9.46 0.37
C ALA A 93 -2.32 -10.91 0.72
N GLN A 94 -3.36 -11.46 0.09
CA GLN A 94 -3.80 -12.83 0.29
C GLN A 94 -2.77 -13.85 -0.21
N LYS A 95 -2.10 -13.61 -1.35
CA LYS A 95 -1.00 -14.45 -1.85
C LYS A 95 0.18 -14.55 -0.88
N LEU A 96 0.39 -13.52 -0.04
CA LEU A 96 1.39 -13.52 1.02
C LEU A 96 0.92 -14.20 2.32
N GLY A 97 -0.28 -14.80 2.33
CA GLY A 97 -0.92 -15.40 3.50
C GLY A 97 -1.54 -14.37 4.44
N GLY A 98 -1.81 -13.16 3.94
CA GLY A 98 -2.44 -12.08 4.70
C GLY A 98 -3.97 -12.12 4.67
N VAL A 99 -4.58 -11.42 5.62
CA VAL A 99 -6.03 -11.25 5.72
C VAL A 99 -6.41 -9.90 5.13
N ALA A 100 -7.45 -9.89 4.29
CA ALA A 100 -7.93 -8.68 3.63
C ALA A 100 -9.39 -8.40 4.00
N ALA A 101 -9.75 -7.13 4.05
CA ALA A 101 -11.12 -6.67 4.20
C ALA A 101 -11.47 -5.57 3.20
N PHE A 102 -12.74 -5.52 2.80
CA PHE A 102 -13.30 -4.55 1.88
C PHE A 102 -14.57 -3.93 2.48
N VAL A 103 -14.56 -2.61 2.67
CA VAL A 103 -15.70 -1.82 3.11
C VAL A 103 -16.31 -1.15 1.87
N ASP A 104 -17.36 -1.76 1.35
CA ASP A 104 -18.07 -1.39 0.12
C ASP A 104 -19.21 -0.41 0.45
N ALA A 105 -18.87 0.86 0.62
CA ALA A 105 -19.82 1.95 0.79
C ALA A 105 -20.51 2.35 -0.53
N GLU A 106 -19.92 2.03 -1.70
CA GLU A 106 -20.57 2.24 -3.00
C GLU A 106 -21.57 1.13 -3.37
N HIS A 107 -21.62 0.02 -2.61
CA HIS A 107 -22.44 -1.16 -2.88
C HIS A 107 -22.25 -1.71 -4.30
N ALA A 108 -21.03 -1.64 -4.82
CA ALA A 108 -20.71 -1.87 -6.23
C ALA A 108 -19.64 -2.96 -6.44
N LEU A 109 -19.23 -3.66 -5.39
CA LEU A 109 -18.24 -4.73 -5.50
C LEU A 109 -18.82 -5.94 -6.26
N ASP A 110 -18.21 -6.30 -7.39
CA ASP A 110 -18.50 -7.52 -8.15
C ASP A 110 -17.60 -8.69 -7.70
N PRO A 111 -18.15 -9.74 -7.05
CA PRO A 111 -17.37 -10.90 -6.61
C PRO A 111 -16.75 -11.70 -7.76
N VAL A 112 -17.40 -11.77 -8.92
CA VAL A 112 -16.90 -12.50 -10.10
C VAL A 112 -15.68 -11.78 -10.67
N TYR A 113 -15.78 -10.46 -10.81
CA TYR A 113 -14.65 -9.64 -11.24
C TYR A 113 -13.48 -9.75 -10.24
N ALA A 114 -13.74 -9.60 -8.94
CA ALA A 114 -12.69 -9.74 -7.91
C ALA A 114 -12.00 -11.11 -7.97
N LYS A 115 -12.76 -12.20 -8.14
CA LYS A 115 -12.20 -13.56 -8.29
C LYS A 115 -11.28 -13.67 -9.50
N ASN A 116 -11.69 -13.12 -10.64
CA ASN A 116 -10.88 -13.14 -11.86
C ASN A 116 -9.57 -12.34 -11.72
N LEU A 117 -9.54 -11.33 -10.84
CA LEU A 117 -8.35 -10.57 -10.49
C LEU A 117 -7.42 -11.31 -9.51
N GLY A 118 -7.79 -12.52 -9.08
CA GLY A 118 -7.01 -13.36 -8.18
C GLY A 118 -7.30 -13.14 -6.69
N VAL A 119 -8.40 -12.46 -6.36
CA VAL A 119 -8.87 -12.35 -4.98
C VAL A 119 -9.48 -13.68 -4.55
N ASN A 120 -9.06 -14.19 -3.39
CA ASN A 120 -9.74 -15.30 -2.74
C ASN A 120 -11.01 -14.77 -2.06
N ILE A 121 -12.15 -14.98 -2.72
CA ILE A 121 -13.45 -14.48 -2.27
C ILE A 121 -13.91 -15.16 -0.97
N ASP A 122 -13.60 -16.45 -0.81
CA ASP A 122 -14.05 -17.23 0.35
C ASP A 122 -13.42 -16.71 1.67
N GLU A 123 -12.26 -16.06 1.57
CA GLU A 123 -11.49 -15.52 2.70
C GLU A 123 -11.49 -13.98 2.74
N LEU A 124 -12.25 -13.31 1.87
CA LEU A 124 -12.36 -11.85 1.86
C LEU A 124 -13.46 -11.39 2.82
N TRP A 125 -13.09 -10.60 3.82
CA TRP A 125 -14.07 -9.96 4.71
C TRP A 125 -14.72 -8.78 4.00
N VAL A 126 -16.04 -8.79 3.82
CA VAL A 126 -16.78 -7.69 3.16
C VAL A 126 -17.77 -7.07 4.14
N SER A 127 -17.84 -5.74 4.14
CA SER A 127 -18.85 -4.97 4.87
C SER A 127 -19.52 -3.99 3.93
N GLN A 128 -20.85 -3.93 3.97
CA GLN A 128 -21.68 -2.95 3.25
C GLN A 128 -22.37 -2.06 4.28
N PRO A 129 -21.72 -0.95 4.69
CA PRO A 129 -22.23 -0.10 5.75
C PRO A 129 -23.36 0.82 5.26
N ASP A 130 -24.29 1.15 6.16
CA ASP A 130 -25.40 2.08 5.93
C ASP A 130 -24.94 3.55 6.05
N THR A 131 -23.95 3.83 6.90
CA THR A 131 -23.48 5.20 7.18
C THR A 131 -21.95 5.33 7.14
N GLY A 132 -21.48 6.56 6.92
CA GLY A 132 -20.06 6.89 6.94
C GLY A 132 -19.41 6.65 8.30
N GLU A 133 -20.11 6.96 9.40
CA GLU A 133 -19.67 6.64 10.76
C GLU A 133 -19.45 5.14 10.94
N GLN A 134 -20.45 4.33 10.57
CA GLN A 134 -20.41 2.88 10.69
C GLN A 134 -19.24 2.30 9.87
N ALA A 135 -19.06 2.74 8.63
CA ALA A 135 -17.95 2.32 7.77
C ALA A 135 -16.57 2.56 8.42
N LEU A 136 -16.38 3.74 9.03
CA LEU A 136 -15.12 4.13 9.64
C LEU A 136 -14.90 3.43 10.99
N GLU A 137 -15.95 3.15 11.75
CA GLU A 137 -15.89 2.34 12.98
C GLU A 137 -15.55 0.87 12.69
N ILE A 138 -16.15 0.29 11.65
CA ILE A 138 -15.81 -1.06 11.17
C ILE A 138 -14.33 -1.10 10.76
N THR A 139 -13.88 -0.11 9.99
CA THR A 139 -12.47 0.02 9.61
C THR A 139 -11.56 0.12 10.85
N GLU A 140 -11.94 0.91 11.85
CA GLU A 140 -11.17 1.05 13.10
C GLU A 140 -11.06 -0.28 13.85
N ASN A 141 -12.17 -1.01 13.98
CA ASN A 141 -12.21 -2.28 14.69
C ASN A 141 -11.38 -3.36 13.98
N LEU A 142 -11.47 -3.44 12.65
CA LEU A 142 -10.66 -4.36 11.85
C LEU A 142 -9.17 -4.09 12.02
N VAL A 143 -8.74 -2.83 11.94
CA VAL A 143 -7.33 -2.44 12.14
C VAL A 143 -6.88 -2.71 13.58
N ARG A 144 -7.73 -2.39 14.57
CA ARG A 144 -7.42 -2.58 16.00
C ARG A 144 -7.27 -4.05 16.39
N SER A 145 -7.95 -4.96 15.70
CA SER A 145 -7.80 -6.40 15.92
C SER A 145 -6.37 -6.91 15.71
N GLY A 146 -5.59 -6.21 14.88
CA GLY A 146 -4.24 -6.63 14.47
C GLY A 146 -4.21 -7.86 13.55
N ALA A 147 -5.38 -8.41 13.18
CA ALA A 147 -5.49 -9.59 12.35
C ALA A 147 -5.46 -9.28 10.83
N VAL A 148 -5.87 -8.06 10.45
CA VAL A 148 -6.04 -7.66 9.04
C VAL A 148 -4.78 -6.98 8.51
N ASP A 149 -4.34 -7.37 7.31
CA ASP A 149 -3.15 -6.84 6.63
C ASP A 149 -3.48 -5.68 5.69
N VAL A 150 -4.66 -5.72 5.07
CA VAL A 150 -5.14 -4.66 4.18
C VAL A 150 -6.65 -4.46 4.33
N VAL A 151 -7.06 -3.21 4.49
CA VAL A 151 -8.46 -2.78 4.46
C VAL A 151 -8.64 -1.80 3.31
N VAL A 152 -9.57 -2.05 2.41
CA VAL A 152 -10.00 -1.12 1.36
C VAL A 152 -11.33 -0.49 1.76
N VAL A 153 -11.45 0.82 1.61
CA VAL A 153 -12.71 1.57 1.80
C VAL A 153 -13.10 2.17 0.45
N ASP A 154 -14.16 1.65 -0.17
CA ASP A 154 -14.66 2.05 -1.48
C ASP A 154 -16.09 2.62 -1.35
N SER A 155 -16.32 3.93 -1.36
CA SER A 155 -15.34 5.01 -1.49
C SER A 155 -15.62 6.13 -0.50
N VAL A 156 -14.65 7.03 -0.31
CA VAL A 156 -14.79 8.20 0.56
C VAL A 156 -15.99 9.06 0.16
N ALA A 157 -16.32 9.12 -1.12
CA ALA A 157 -17.45 9.92 -1.59
C ALA A 157 -18.78 9.39 -1.07
N ALA A 158 -18.88 8.07 -0.85
CA ALA A 158 -20.07 7.38 -0.33
C ALA A 158 -20.11 7.28 1.20
N LEU A 159 -19.12 7.83 1.92
CA LEU A 159 -19.14 7.91 3.39
C LEU A 159 -20.09 9.02 3.86
N THR A 160 -21.39 8.83 3.63
CA THR A 160 -22.44 9.80 3.95
C THR A 160 -22.72 9.77 5.45
N PRO A 161 -22.62 10.90 6.17
CA PRO A 161 -22.94 10.95 7.60
C PRO A 161 -24.39 10.55 7.89
N GLU A 162 -24.63 9.87 9.01
CA GLU A 162 -25.97 9.44 9.45
C GLU A 162 -27.01 10.58 9.38
N LYS A 163 -26.67 11.77 9.90
CA LYS A 163 -27.54 12.94 9.86
C LYS A 163 -27.89 13.44 8.46
N GLU A 164 -27.03 13.19 7.47
CA GLU A 164 -27.29 13.54 6.08
C GLU A 164 -28.22 12.52 5.43
N ILE A 165 -28.18 11.25 5.86
CA ILE A 165 -29.09 10.19 5.40
C ILE A 165 -30.49 10.37 6.01
N GLU A 166 -30.58 10.74 7.28
CA GLU A 166 -31.85 10.98 7.98
C GLU A 166 -32.51 12.32 7.60
N GLY A 167 -31.74 13.26 7.05
CA GLY A 167 -32.21 14.58 6.65
C GLY A 167 -33.02 14.58 5.35
N GLU A 168 -33.63 15.72 5.04
CA GLU A 168 -34.36 15.90 3.79
C GLU A 168 -33.43 16.35 2.65
N MET A 169 -33.76 15.98 1.40
CA MET A 169 -33.02 16.45 0.24
C MET A 169 -33.08 17.98 0.16
N GLY A 170 -31.93 18.64 0.29
CA GLY A 170 -31.81 20.11 0.28
C GLY A 170 -31.40 20.70 1.62
N ASP A 171 -31.34 19.90 2.68
CA ASP A 171 -30.81 20.34 3.97
C ASP A 171 -29.34 20.76 3.86
N ALA A 172 -29.00 21.87 4.51
CA ALA A 172 -27.66 22.44 4.46
C ALA A 172 -26.70 21.70 5.41
N VAL A 173 -26.18 20.55 4.99
CA VAL A 173 -25.24 19.73 5.77
C VAL A 173 -23.77 20.02 5.47
N MET A 174 -23.42 21.31 5.36
CA MET A 174 -22.10 21.72 4.84
C MET A 174 -20.93 21.21 5.68
N GLY A 175 -20.05 20.43 5.05
CA GLY A 175 -18.76 20.02 5.61
C GLY A 175 -18.82 18.93 6.68
N MET A 176 -19.97 18.28 6.89
CA MET A 176 -20.12 17.21 7.87
C MET A 176 -19.20 16.03 7.57
N GLN A 177 -19.19 15.54 6.31
CA GLN A 177 -18.30 14.48 5.86
C GLN A 177 -16.81 14.82 6.10
N ALA A 178 -16.39 16.07 5.87
CA ALA A 178 -15.00 16.49 6.10
C ALA A 178 -14.62 16.45 7.59
N ARG A 179 -15.56 16.79 8.49
CA ARG A 179 -15.36 16.69 9.94
C ARG A 179 -15.28 15.25 10.40
N LEU A 180 -16.18 14.39 9.91
CA LEU A 180 -16.18 12.96 10.15
C LEU A 180 -14.82 12.34 9.77
N MET A 181 -14.37 12.57 8.52
CA MET A 181 -13.07 12.08 8.05
C MET A 181 -11.90 12.60 8.92
N SER A 182 -11.93 13.87 9.32
CA SER A 182 -10.89 14.45 10.17
C SER A 182 -10.82 13.80 11.55
N GLN A 183 -11.98 13.46 12.13
CA GLN A 183 -12.06 12.79 13.43
C GLN A 183 -11.63 11.32 13.33
N ALA A 184 -12.13 10.59 12.33
CA ALA A 184 -11.80 9.19 12.12
C ALA A 184 -10.32 8.98 11.82
N LEU A 185 -9.74 9.73 10.87
CA LEU A 185 -8.32 9.58 10.50
C LEU A 185 -7.37 9.90 11.66
N ARG A 186 -7.76 10.82 12.56
CA ARG A 186 -6.98 11.13 13.77
C ARG A 186 -6.89 9.92 14.71
N LYS A 187 -7.98 9.15 14.85
CA LYS A 187 -7.99 7.91 15.64
C LYS A 187 -7.28 6.77 14.90
N LEU A 188 -7.64 6.55 13.63
CA LEU A 188 -7.14 5.44 12.81
C LEU A 188 -5.62 5.46 12.66
N THR A 189 -5.02 6.60 12.33
CA THR A 189 -3.59 6.67 11.96
C THR A 189 -2.67 6.14 13.06
N ALA A 190 -3.01 6.38 14.34
CA ALA A 190 -2.22 5.89 15.47
C ALA A 190 -2.28 4.36 15.62
N ILE A 191 -3.39 3.74 15.23
CA ILE A 191 -3.63 2.29 15.36
C ILE A 191 -3.07 1.56 14.13
N ILE A 192 -3.23 2.15 12.93
CA ILE A 192 -2.67 1.65 11.67
C ILE A 192 -1.15 1.46 11.81
N GLY A 193 -0.43 2.44 12.36
CA GLY A 193 1.02 2.35 12.55
C GLY A 193 1.47 1.23 13.50
N LYS A 194 0.60 0.75 14.40
CA LYS A 194 0.91 -0.34 15.35
C LYS A 194 0.51 -1.72 14.84
N SER A 195 -0.51 -1.79 13.98
CA SER A 195 -1.06 -3.05 13.45
C SER A 195 -0.35 -3.56 12.20
N ASN A 196 0.50 -2.73 11.57
CA ASN A 196 1.07 -2.99 10.24
C ASN A 196 0.02 -3.23 9.13
N CYS A 197 -1.26 -2.90 9.38
CA CYS A 197 -2.32 -2.92 8.40
C CYS A 197 -2.15 -1.78 7.39
N ILE A 198 -2.40 -2.04 6.11
CA ILE A 198 -2.56 -1.00 5.09
C ILE A 198 -4.03 -0.60 5.06
N VAL A 199 -4.32 0.71 5.05
CA VAL A 199 -5.69 1.19 4.83
C VAL A 199 -5.72 2.01 3.54
N ILE A 200 -6.45 1.51 2.55
CA ILE A 200 -6.60 2.12 1.23
C ILE A 200 -7.98 2.79 1.18
N PHE A 201 -7.99 4.09 0.96
CA PHE A 201 -9.22 4.82 0.64
C PHE A 201 -9.30 5.04 -0.87
N ILE A 202 -10.37 4.57 -1.49
CA ILE A 202 -10.72 4.97 -2.85
C ILE A 202 -11.49 6.29 -2.79
N ASN A 203 -11.17 7.21 -3.70
CA ASN A 203 -11.81 8.52 -3.74
C ASN A 203 -12.07 8.96 -5.18
N GLN A 204 -13.04 9.84 -5.32
CA GLN A 204 -13.45 10.42 -6.60
C GLN A 204 -12.91 11.84 -6.74
N ILE A 205 -12.73 12.28 -8.00
CA ILE A 205 -12.43 13.67 -8.31
C ILE A 205 -13.74 14.48 -8.33
N ARG A 206 -13.68 15.70 -7.80
CA ARG A 206 -14.70 16.75 -7.91
C ARG A 206 -14.02 18.05 -8.33
N MET A 207 -14.79 18.99 -8.88
CA MET A 207 -14.28 20.32 -9.22
C MET A 207 -14.63 21.32 -8.12
N LYS A 208 -13.67 22.15 -7.72
CA LYS A 208 -13.94 23.31 -6.87
C LYS A 208 -14.52 24.44 -7.72
N ILE A 209 -15.73 24.88 -7.36
CA ILE A 209 -16.39 26.03 -7.98
C ILE A 209 -15.60 27.30 -7.61
N GLY A 210 -15.44 28.23 -8.56
CA GLY A 210 -14.82 29.54 -8.32
C GLY A 210 -13.29 29.61 -8.45
N VAL A 211 -12.62 28.55 -8.90
CA VAL A 211 -11.18 28.58 -9.19
C VAL A 211 -10.95 29.13 -10.60
N MET A 212 -10.43 30.36 -10.70
CA MET A 212 -10.13 31.01 -11.99
C MET A 212 -8.70 30.74 -12.51
N PHE A 213 -7.79 30.24 -11.66
CA PHE A 213 -6.40 29.94 -12.01
C PHE A 213 -5.91 28.68 -11.29
N GLY A 214 -5.17 27.82 -12.01
CA GLY A 214 -4.63 26.55 -11.48
C GLY A 214 -5.53 25.33 -11.73
N ASN A 215 -5.24 24.21 -11.07
CA ASN A 215 -6.03 22.98 -11.20
C ASN A 215 -7.28 23.06 -10.27
N PRO A 216 -8.51 23.02 -10.81
CA PRO A 216 -9.74 23.07 -10.01
C PRO A 216 -10.09 21.73 -9.33
N GLU A 217 -9.39 20.64 -9.65
CA GLU A 217 -9.70 19.31 -9.13
C GLU A 217 -9.40 19.19 -7.63
N THR A 218 -10.31 18.50 -6.94
CA THR A 218 -10.17 18.12 -5.53
C THR A 218 -10.75 16.72 -5.32
N THR A 219 -10.46 16.14 -4.17
CA THR A 219 -11.07 14.89 -3.70
C THR A 219 -12.12 15.16 -2.62
N THR A 220 -13.05 14.22 -2.43
CA THR A 220 -14.11 14.30 -1.41
C THR A 220 -13.57 14.04 0.01
N GLY A 221 -14.37 14.30 1.05
CA GLY A 221 -13.96 14.08 2.44
C GLY A 221 -13.03 15.15 3.04
N GLY A 222 -12.93 16.33 2.42
CA GLY A 222 -12.12 17.44 2.93
C GLY A 222 -10.62 17.31 2.67
N GLN A 223 -9.78 17.93 3.53
CA GLN A 223 -8.32 17.88 3.37
C GLN A 223 -7.64 16.82 4.25
N ALA A 224 -8.33 16.26 5.24
CA ALA A 224 -7.72 15.37 6.23
C ALA A 224 -7.01 14.18 5.58
N LEU A 225 -7.69 13.47 4.67
CA LEU A 225 -7.11 12.32 3.97
C LEU A 225 -5.82 12.69 3.23
N LYS A 226 -5.78 13.86 2.58
CA LYS A 226 -4.57 14.33 1.89
C LYS A 226 -3.38 14.47 2.82
N PHE A 227 -3.58 14.86 4.08
CA PHE A 227 -2.50 15.02 5.06
C PHE A 227 -2.09 13.70 5.73
N TYR A 228 -3.07 12.88 6.09
CA TYR A 228 -2.87 11.60 6.77
C TYR A 228 -2.32 10.50 5.84
N SER A 229 -2.70 10.48 4.56
CA SER A 229 -2.16 9.53 3.59
C SER A 229 -0.64 9.65 3.47
N SER A 230 0.06 8.52 3.55
CA SER A 230 1.50 8.44 3.29
C SER A 230 1.79 8.36 1.80
N VAL A 231 0.91 7.68 1.06
CA VAL A 231 0.97 7.58 -0.40
C VAL A 231 -0.37 8.06 -0.97
N ARG A 232 -0.31 8.86 -2.03
CA ARG A 232 -1.48 9.26 -2.81
C ARG A 232 -1.24 8.94 -4.28
N LEU A 233 -2.16 8.19 -4.88
CA LEU A 233 -2.11 7.73 -6.25
C LEU A 233 -3.22 8.41 -7.04
N GLU A 234 -2.83 9.15 -8.07
CA GLU A 234 -3.74 9.67 -9.08
C GLU A 234 -3.79 8.67 -10.24
N ILE A 235 -4.97 8.13 -10.51
CA ILE A 235 -5.19 7.07 -11.48
C ILE A 235 -6.07 7.60 -12.60
N ARG A 236 -5.57 7.59 -13.84
CA ARG A 236 -6.29 8.07 -15.02
C ARG A 236 -6.16 7.11 -16.19
N ARG A 237 -7.28 6.83 -16.85
CA ARG A 237 -7.26 6.23 -18.19
C ARG A 237 -6.58 7.20 -19.17
N THR A 238 -5.64 6.69 -19.96
CA THR A 238 -4.99 7.47 -21.02
C THR A 238 -5.49 7.05 -22.39
N GLU A 239 -5.61 5.75 -22.65
CA GLU A 239 -5.96 5.20 -23.96
C GLU A 239 -6.85 3.96 -23.78
N THR A 240 -7.71 3.69 -24.76
CA THR A 240 -8.44 2.43 -24.88
C THR A 240 -7.56 1.41 -25.61
N ILE A 241 -7.63 0.15 -25.22
CA ILE A 241 -6.96 -0.96 -25.90
C ILE A 241 -8.03 -1.70 -26.69
N ASP A 242 -7.91 -1.70 -28.01
CA ASP A 242 -8.86 -2.34 -28.93
C ASP A 242 -8.41 -3.75 -29.30
N GLY A 243 -9.37 -4.65 -29.58
CA GLY A 243 -9.08 -5.99 -30.09
C GLY A 243 -8.49 -5.94 -31.50
N LYS A 244 -7.65 -6.93 -31.85
CA LYS A 244 -7.09 -7.03 -33.21
C LYS A 244 -8.19 -7.34 -34.23
N GLY A 245 -8.73 -6.30 -34.85
CA GLY A 245 -9.76 -6.42 -35.88
C GLY A 245 -11.19 -6.49 -35.37
N ASP A 246 -11.41 -6.29 -34.06
CA ASP A 246 -12.73 -6.16 -33.45
C ASP A 246 -13.06 -4.68 -33.20
N GLU A 247 -14.35 -4.32 -33.30
CA GLU A 247 -14.84 -3.00 -32.88
C GLU A 247 -14.86 -2.84 -31.34
N ASP A 248 -14.74 -3.95 -30.60
CA ASP A 248 -14.89 -3.97 -29.16
C ASP A 248 -13.59 -3.64 -28.41
N ALA A 249 -13.69 -2.70 -27.47
CA ALA A 249 -12.62 -2.36 -26.53
C ALA A 249 -12.37 -3.53 -25.56
N ILE A 250 -11.11 -3.98 -25.47
CA ILE A 250 -10.70 -5.11 -24.61
C ILE A 250 -10.00 -4.68 -23.31
N GLY A 251 -9.65 -3.39 -23.20
CA GLY A 251 -9.01 -2.86 -22.00
C GLY A 251 -8.71 -1.38 -22.07
N ASN A 252 -7.95 -0.90 -21.08
CA ASN A 252 -7.50 0.48 -20.98
C ASN A 252 -6.03 0.54 -20.60
N ARG A 253 -5.27 1.44 -21.23
CA ARG A 253 -4.00 1.92 -20.68
C ARG A 253 -4.28 2.96 -19.62
N VAL A 254 -3.72 2.77 -18.44
CA VAL A 254 -3.94 3.58 -17.25
C VAL A 254 -2.62 4.14 -16.76
N ARG A 255 -2.56 5.45 -16.58
CA ARG A 255 -1.44 6.14 -15.94
C ARG A 255 -1.71 6.29 -14.46
N VAL A 256 -0.75 5.84 -13.66
CA VAL A 256 -0.75 6.01 -12.21
C VAL A 256 0.37 6.98 -11.83
N LYS A 257 0.02 8.09 -11.18
CA LYS A 257 0.98 9.10 -10.72
C LYS A 257 1.01 9.13 -9.19
N ILE A 258 2.20 9.02 -8.63
CA ILE A 258 2.41 9.10 -7.18
C ILE A 258 2.49 10.57 -6.77
N VAL A 259 1.34 11.21 -6.54
CA VAL A 259 1.28 12.65 -6.23
C VAL A 259 1.74 12.98 -4.81
N LYS A 260 1.81 11.99 -3.92
CA LYS A 260 2.41 12.10 -2.59
C LYS A 260 3.08 10.79 -2.23
N ASN A 261 4.29 10.88 -1.66
CA ASN A 261 5.02 9.74 -1.15
C ASN A 261 5.86 10.17 0.07
N LYS A 262 5.58 9.61 1.24
CA LYS A 262 6.34 9.85 2.48
C LYS A 262 7.45 8.84 2.74
N VAL A 263 7.57 7.82 1.89
CA VAL A 263 8.46 6.66 2.11
C VAL A 263 9.52 6.52 1.02
N ALA A 264 9.33 7.20 -0.11
CA ALA A 264 10.28 7.34 -1.22
C ALA A 264 10.02 8.65 -1.98
N PRO A 265 10.87 9.03 -2.96
CA PRO A 265 10.66 10.23 -3.76
C PRO A 265 9.27 10.25 -4.46
N PRO A 266 8.51 11.35 -4.35
CA PRO A 266 7.21 11.49 -5.01
C PRO A 266 7.32 11.83 -6.51
N PHE A 267 6.17 11.97 -7.17
CA PHE A 267 5.96 12.44 -8.55
C PHE A 267 6.44 11.50 -9.67
N ARG A 268 6.89 10.31 -9.32
CA ARG A 268 7.02 9.21 -10.27
C ARG A 268 5.65 8.84 -10.87
N LYS A 269 5.68 8.27 -12.07
CA LYS A 269 4.51 7.77 -12.79
C LYS A 269 4.84 6.45 -13.47
N CYS A 270 3.85 5.59 -13.61
CA CYS A 270 3.90 4.39 -14.45
C CYS A 270 2.65 4.32 -15.32
N GLU A 271 2.74 3.51 -16.38
CA GLU A 271 1.61 3.18 -17.24
C GLU A 271 1.38 1.67 -17.18
N LEU A 272 0.13 1.29 -17.01
CA LEU A 272 -0.32 -0.07 -16.78
C LEU A 272 -1.37 -0.42 -17.83
N ASP A 273 -1.36 -1.66 -18.31
CA ASP A 273 -2.41 -2.19 -19.17
C ASP A 273 -3.40 -2.94 -18.29
N ILE A 274 -4.66 -2.49 -18.29
CA ILE A 274 -5.77 -3.14 -17.57
C ILE A 274 -6.72 -3.73 -18.59
N TYR A 275 -6.79 -5.06 -18.66
CA TYR A 275 -7.74 -5.76 -19.53
C TYR A 275 -9.05 -6.03 -18.77
N PHE A 276 -10.18 -5.88 -19.47
CA PHE A 276 -11.48 -6.15 -18.88
C PHE A 276 -11.59 -7.63 -18.48
N GLY A 277 -12.16 -7.88 -17.30
CA GLY A 277 -12.26 -9.23 -16.72
C GLY A 277 -10.95 -9.86 -16.24
N LYS A 278 -9.76 -9.32 -16.55
CA LYS A 278 -8.46 -9.87 -16.12
C LYS A 278 -7.69 -8.95 -15.15
N GLY A 279 -7.94 -7.65 -15.21
CA GLY A 279 -7.22 -6.66 -14.39
C GLY A 279 -5.87 -6.27 -14.98
N ILE A 280 -4.91 -5.92 -14.11
CA ILE A 280 -3.58 -5.46 -14.51
C ILE A 280 -2.82 -6.60 -15.18
N ASN A 281 -2.26 -6.36 -16.36
CA ASN A 281 -1.37 -7.32 -17.01
C ASN A 281 0.05 -7.22 -16.39
N ALA A 282 0.33 -8.15 -15.47
CA ALA A 282 1.62 -8.25 -14.79
C ALA A 282 2.76 -8.58 -15.76
N SER A 283 2.52 -9.46 -16.74
CA SER A 283 3.52 -9.88 -17.75
C SER A 283 3.91 -8.75 -18.70
N ALA A 284 2.97 -7.90 -19.09
CA ALA A 284 3.23 -6.69 -19.86
C ALA A 284 4.05 -5.69 -19.04
N SER A 285 3.71 -5.52 -17.76
CA SER A 285 4.48 -4.68 -16.83
C SER A 285 5.91 -5.20 -16.68
N LEU A 286 6.07 -6.52 -16.57
CA LEU A 286 7.37 -7.19 -16.45
C LEU A 286 8.21 -7.02 -17.71
N LEU A 287 7.62 -7.23 -18.89
CA LEU A 287 8.28 -7.02 -20.18
C LEU A 287 8.79 -5.58 -20.32
N ASP A 288 7.93 -4.59 -20.05
CA ASP A 288 8.29 -3.17 -20.17
C ASP A 288 9.41 -2.80 -19.19
N SER A 289 9.38 -3.32 -17.96
CA SER A 289 10.44 -3.11 -16.96
C SER A 289 11.75 -3.80 -17.36
N ALA A 290 11.69 -5.05 -17.85
CA ALA A 290 12.85 -5.80 -18.29
C ALA A 290 13.55 -5.15 -19.49
N VAL A 291 12.78 -4.56 -20.42
CA VAL A 291 13.34 -3.77 -21.52
C VAL A 291 13.99 -2.49 -21.02
N LYS A 292 13.32 -1.78 -20.09
CA LYS A 292 13.84 -0.55 -19.50
C LYS A 292 15.20 -0.75 -18.81
N HIS A 293 15.37 -1.89 -18.15
CA HIS A 293 16.60 -2.22 -17.39
C HIS A 293 17.60 -3.08 -18.18
N GLY A 294 17.38 -3.30 -19.49
CA GLY A 294 18.33 -3.99 -20.36
C GLY A 294 18.44 -5.50 -20.15
N ILE A 295 17.45 -6.14 -19.52
CA ILE A 295 17.35 -7.60 -19.38
C ILE A 295 16.81 -8.22 -20.68
N ILE A 296 15.89 -7.52 -21.33
CA ILE A 296 15.34 -7.89 -22.64
C ILE A 296 15.73 -6.81 -23.65
N ASP A 297 16.37 -7.22 -24.73
CA ASP A 297 16.70 -6.35 -25.84
C ASP A 297 15.51 -6.21 -26.79
N LYS A 298 15.19 -4.98 -27.19
CA LYS A 298 14.21 -4.68 -28.24
C LYS A 298 14.91 -4.15 -29.49
N ARG A 299 14.90 -4.93 -30.57
CA ARG A 299 15.45 -4.54 -31.88
C ARG A 299 14.33 -4.46 -32.91
N GLY A 300 13.89 -3.23 -33.21
CA GLY A 300 12.71 -3.00 -34.04
C GLY A 300 11.46 -3.60 -33.39
N ALA A 301 10.83 -4.58 -34.06
CA ALA A 301 9.69 -5.32 -33.53
C ALA A 301 10.08 -6.55 -32.70
N TRP A 302 11.35 -6.97 -32.69
CA TRP A 302 11.78 -8.20 -32.02
C TRP A 302 12.22 -7.97 -30.58
N TYR A 303 11.82 -8.89 -29.70
CA TYR A 303 12.23 -8.97 -28.29
C TYR A 303 13.11 -10.21 -28.10
N THR A 304 14.30 -10.02 -27.51
CA THR A 304 15.30 -11.09 -27.32
C THR A 304 15.91 -11.02 -25.92
N MET A 305 16.20 -12.18 -25.32
CA MET A 305 16.92 -12.29 -24.05
C MET A 305 18.21 -13.08 -24.32
N GLY A 306 19.34 -12.38 -24.43
CA GLY A 306 20.59 -13.00 -24.91
C GLY A 306 20.44 -13.54 -26.33
N GLU A 307 20.62 -14.85 -26.51
CA GLU A 307 20.45 -15.53 -27.80
C GLU A 307 19.01 -16.01 -28.03
N GLU A 308 18.17 -16.02 -26.99
CA GLU A 308 16.79 -16.54 -27.06
C GLU A 308 15.84 -15.49 -27.63
N LYS A 309 15.00 -15.89 -28.59
CA LYS A 309 13.96 -15.04 -29.17
C LYS A 309 12.67 -15.18 -28.37
N ILE A 310 12.26 -14.10 -27.70
CA ILE A 310 11.03 -14.05 -26.90
C ILE A 310 9.80 -13.91 -27.82
N GLY A 311 9.88 -13.04 -28.82
CA GLY A 311 8.79 -12.85 -29.77
C GLY A 311 8.91 -11.62 -30.66
N GLN A 312 8.10 -11.58 -31.70
CA GLN A 312 7.93 -10.42 -32.58
C GLN A 312 6.65 -9.67 -32.20
N GLY A 313 6.79 -8.42 -31.78
CA GLY A 313 5.71 -7.56 -31.29
C GLY A 313 5.43 -7.74 -29.79
N LYS A 314 4.90 -6.70 -29.15
CA LYS A 314 4.68 -6.65 -27.69
C LYS A 314 3.76 -7.78 -27.23
N GLU A 315 2.63 -7.99 -27.89
CA GLU A 315 1.64 -9.01 -27.50
C GLU A 315 2.21 -10.44 -27.50
N ASN A 316 3.01 -10.79 -28.51
CA ASN A 316 3.62 -12.13 -28.58
C ASN A 316 4.66 -12.31 -27.48
N ALA A 317 5.44 -11.27 -27.18
CA ALA A 317 6.40 -11.31 -26.09
C ALA A 317 5.72 -11.40 -24.71
N VAL A 318 4.59 -10.70 -24.52
CA VAL A 318 3.76 -10.83 -23.32
C VAL A 318 3.21 -12.24 -23.19
N SER A 319 2.66 -12.79 -24.27
CA SER A 319 2.12 -14.16 -24.30
C SER A 319 3.20 -15.20 -23.98
N PHE A 320 4.42 -15.01 -24.48
CA PHE A 320 5.55 -15.87 -24.15
C PHE A 320 5.87 -15.85 -22.65
N ILE A 321 5.90 -14.67 -22.03
CA ILE A 321 6.14 -14.55 -20.57
C ILE A 321 5.01 -15.20 -19.78
N GLU A 322 3.75 -15.01 -20.19
CA GLU A 322 2.58 -15.63 -19.55
C GLU A 322 2.62 -17.17 -19.62
N GLN A 323 3.08 -17.73 -20.73
CA GLN A 323 3.17 -19.19 -20.95
C GLN A 323 4.39 -19.84 -20.31
N ASN A 324 5.39 -19.06 -19.87
CA ASN A 324 6.62 -19.57 -19.28
C ASN A 324 6.88 -18.99 -17.87
N PRO A 325 6.18 -19.48 -16.83
CA PRO A 325 6.27 -18.94 -15.47
C PRO A 325 7.68 -18.96 -14.87
N GLU A 326 8.49 -19.97 -15.19
CA GLU A 326 9.88 -20.05 -14.70
C GLU A 326 10.75 -18.93 -15.27
N ILE A 327 10.57 -18.62 -16.56
CA ILE A 327 11.26 -17.50 -17.21
C ILE A 327 10.76 -16.17 -16.64
N ALA A 328 9.45 -16.03 -16.46
CA ALA A 328 8.87 -14.84 -15.84
C ALA A 328 9.46 -14.58 -14.44
N ALA A 329 9.56 -15.61 -13.60
CA ALA A 329 10.15 -15.51 -12.27
C ALA A 329 11.64 -15.14 -12.32
N ASN A 330 12.41 -15.68 -13.28
CA ASN A 330 13.82 -15.33 -13.48
C ASN A 330 13.98 -13.86 -13.89
N ILE A 331 13.17 -13.40 -14.84
CA ILE A 331 13.17 -11.99 -15.27
C ILE A 331 12.78 -11.09 -14.10
N GLU A 332 11.72 -11.43 -13.36
CA GLU A 332 11.29 -10.64 -12.21
C GLU A 332 12.36 -10.55 -11.13
N ALA A 333 13.05 -11.66 -10.81
CA ALA A 333 14.13 -11.69 -9.84
C ALA A 333 15.27 -10.74 -10.25
N LYS A 334 15.71 -10.80 -11.52
CA LYS A 334 16.74 -9.89 -12.06
C LYS A 334 16.30 -8.43 -12.04
N VAL A 335 15.06 -8.15 -12.45
CA VAL A 335 14.50 -6.79 -12.38
C VAL A 335 14.52 -6.30 -10.94
N ARG A 336 13.98 -7.07 -10.00
CA ARG A 336 13.90 -6.71 -8.58
C ARG A 336 15.27 -6.53 -7.94
N GLU A 337 16.28 -7.30 -8.33
CA GLU A 337 17.66 -7.12 -7.87
C GLU A 337 18.23 -5.75 -8.28
N ILE A 338 17.92 -5.30 -9.51
CA ILE A 338 18.35 -3.99 -10.02
C ILE A 338 17.58 -2.85 -9.33
N VAL A 339 16.25 -2.97 -9.23
CA VAL A 339 15.40 -1.85 -8.76
C VAL A 339 15.28 -1.77 -7.23
N PHE A 340 15.45 -2.89 -6.53
CA PHE A 340 15.30 -3.00 -5.07
C PHE A 340 16.44 -3.83 -4.44
N PRO A 341 17.70 -3.37 -4.51
CA PRO A 341 18.84 -4.12 -3.99
C PRO A 341 18.68 -4.41 -2.49
N GLY A 342 18.74 -5.70 -2.13
CA GLY A 342 18.64 -6.17 -0.73
C GLY A 342 17.23 -6.19 -0.14
N GLN A 343 16.17 -5.97 -0.93
CA GLN A 343 14.80 -6.11 -0.47
C GLN A 343 14.40 -7.59 -0.34
N VAL A 344 13.84 -7.96 0.82
CA VAL A 344 13.24 -9.28 1.05
C VAL A 344 11.74 -9.11 1.28
N ILE A 345 10.93 -9.73 0.44
CA ILE A 345 9.48 -9.82 0.64
C ILE A 345 9.20 -11.12 1.38
N GLU A 346 8.83 -11.03 2.66
CA GLU A 346 8.56 -12.21 3.48
C GLU A 346 7.10 -12.66 3.35
N LYS A 347 6.88 -13.94 3.02
CA LYS A 347 5.55 -14.56 3.15
C LYS A 347 5.26 -14.85 4.63
N LYS A 348 4.02 -14.65 5.09
CA LYS A 348 3.64 -14.91 6.49
C LYS A 348 3.89 -16.36 6.92
N ASP A 349 3.67 -17.32 6.03
CA ASP A 349 3.89 -18.75 6.31
C ASP A 349 5.37 -19.08 6.52
N GLU A 350 6.26 -18.41 5.80
CA GLU A 350 7.71 -18.55 5.98
C GLU A 350 8.21 -17.83 7.24
N LYS A 351 7.60 -16.69 7.59
CA LYS A 351 7.89 -15.97 8.84
C LYS A 351 7.53 -16.81 10.07
N LYS A 352 6.35 -17.48 10.07
CA LYS A 352 5.94 -18.42 11.13
C LYS A 352 6.93 -19.58 11.27
N LYS A 353 7.36 -20.19 10.14
CA LYS A 353 8.37 -21.28 10.14
C LYS A 353 9.74 -20.83 10.64
N LYS A 354 10.21 -19.64 10.26
CA LYS A 354 11.48 -19.07 10.75
C LYS A 354 11.42 -18.68 12.23
N SER A 355 10.29 -18.18 12.70
CA SER A 355 10.11 -17.86 14.13
C SER A 355 10.02 -19.12 14.99
N SER A 356 9.37 -20.20 14.51
CA SER A 356 9.32 -21.47 15.25
C SER A 356 10.69 -22.14 15.32
N THR A 357 11.45 -22.18 14.20
CA THR A 357 12.83 -22.73 14.22
C THR A 357 13.78 -21.90 15.09
N LYS A 358 13.64 -20.57 15.14
CA LYS A 358 14.41 -19.74 16.08
C LYS A 358 14.03 -19.97 17.53
N ALA A 359 12.74 -20.16 17.82
CA ALA A 359 12.26 -20.46 19.17
C ALA A 359 12.74 -21.83 19.65
N GLU A 360 12.69 -22.85 18.79
CA GLU A 360 13.21 -24.21 19.05
C GLU A 360 14.74 -24.22 19.23
N ALA A 361 15.48 -23.44 18.43
CA ALA A 361 16.93 -23.30 18.60
C ALA A 361 17.30 -22.55 19.90
N ALA A 362 16.50 -21.57 20.31
CA ALA A 362 16.70 -20.84 21.56
C ALA A 362 16.36 -21.69 22.80
N SER A 363 15.33 -22.56 22.72
CA SER A 363 15.02 -23.51 23.79
C SER A 363 16.08 -24.61 23.91
N ALA A 364 16.60 -25.12 22.78
CA ALA A 364 17.68 -26.12 22.78
C ALA A 364 19.01 -25.56 23.35
N ALA A 365 19.33 -24.29 23.07
CA ALA A 365 20.51 -23.63 23.63
C ALA A 365 20.36 -23.33 25.14
N GLY A 366 19.13 -23.07 25.62
CA GLY A 366 18.83 -22.87 27.03
C GLY A 366 18.86 -24.16 27.87
N GLU A 367 18.54 -25.31 27.27
CA GLU A 367 18.66 -26.61 27.95
C GLU A 367 20.11 -27.10 28.02
N SER A 368 20.96 -26.76 27.04
CA SER A 368 22.38 -27.13 27.07
C SER A 368 23.23 -26.39 28.12
N SER A 369 22.76 -25.24 28.63
CA SER A 369 23.47 -24.46 29.65
C SER A 369 23.08 -24.82 31.09
N LEU A 370 22.07 -25.66 31.29
CA LEU A 370 21.63 -26.14 32.62
C LEU A 370 22.30 -27.44 33.06
N PHE A 371 23.11 -28.08 32.21
CA PHE A 371 23.77 -29.37 32.51
C PHE A 371 25.29 -29.30 32.68
N ASP A 372 25.93 -28.12 32.67
CA ASP A 372 27.41 -27.99 32.74
C ASP A 372 27.95 -27.32 34.02
N GLU A 373 27.15 -27.19 35.09
CA GLU A 373 27.64 -26.76 36.42
C GLU A 373 27.54 -27.88 37.47
N GLY A 374 28.17 -29.03 37.19
CA GLY A 374 28.16 -30.15 38.12
C GLY A 374 29.28 -31.17 37.94
N LYS A 375 30.54 -30.76 38.12
CA LYS A 375 31.63 -31.63 38.58
C LYS A 375 32.63 -30.88 39.45
#